data_AF-A0A1I8C774-F1
#
_entry.id   AF-A0A1I8C774-F1
#
_cell.length_a   1.000
_cell.length_b   1.000
_cell.length_c   1.000
_cell.angle_alpha   90.00
_cell.angle_beta   90.00
_cell.angle_gamma   90.00
#
_symmetry.space_group_name_H-M   'P 1'
#
loop_
_entity.id
_entity.type
_entity.pdbx_description
1 polymer ?
#
loop_
_entity_poly.entity_id
_entity_poly.type
_entity_poly.pdbx_seq_one_letter_code
_entity_poly.pdbx_strand_id
1 'polypeptide(L)'
;MNEEVYNKFVIIASSIAIVMNLFSVYVIKFKGPKKEEIFTKYLIWGRLGDAFFAFISGIFLTIKVTLSHILVISNGICHKLSGPYLCNFFVMLWILSIGINYCVIGFPFFAMRNVFVLKKEAGYLSIFEKFLFVYCHVATPITTLSISHLFIVPSKEIESLLKNESVLMEFVNNPDYSVFMYDTRLTSVLMCTAYVLIFNYTFLLWYGHLVNYMPLRRELIKSKKEARLETVSMIEKALVKIATIYLIPMFVALFPFSFAFIGLNIFRIPVSKEVERWVGASVVIGPILYYILSPIVTIYTMRKDKGSGNNTVAVRPLNNR
;
A
#
# COMPACT_ATOMS: atom_id res chain seq x y z
N MET A 1 -18.20 -16.54 2.35
CA MET A 1 -17.72 -16.45 3.75
C MET A 1 -18.85 -15.91 4.62
N ASN A 2 -19.09 -16.50 5.80
CA ASN A 2 -20.05 -15.97 6.78
C ASN A 2 -19.65 -14.53 7.16
N GLU A 3 -20.61 -13.61 7.22
CA GLU A 3 -20.37 -12.19 7.46
C GLU A 3 -19.76 -11.90 8.82
N GLU A 4 -20.23 -12.60 9.85
CA GLU A 4 -19.69 -12.48 11.19
C GLU A 4 -18.22 -12.91 11.21
N VAL A 5 -17.89 -13.97 10.47
CA VAL A 5 -16.52 -14.46 10.32
C VAL A 5 -15.66 -13.44 9.55
N TYR A 6 -16.18 -12.84 8.49
CA TYR A 6 -15.48 -11.77 7.75
C TYR A 6 -15.16 -10.58 8.66
N ASN A 7 -16.16 -10.06 9.37
CA ASN A 7 -16.00 -8.89 10.24
C ASN A 7 -15.00 -9.19 11.37
N LYS A 8 -15.14 -10.34 12.03
CA LYS A 8 -14.19 -10.79 13.06
C LYS A 8 -12.77 -10.91 12.50
N PHE A 9 -12.60 -11.51 11.32
CA PHE A 9 -11.29 -11.65 10.69
C PHE A 9 -10.66 -10.28 10.40
N VAL A 10 -11.40 -9.36 9.77
CA VAL A 10 -10.91 -8.01 9.43
C VAL A 10 -10.47 -7.25 10.67
N ILE A 11 -11.25 -7.29 11.76
CA ILE A 11 -10.92 -6.64 13.03
C ILE A 11 -9.68 -7.27 13.68
N ILE A 12 -9.64 -8.60 13.78
CA ILE A 12 -8.52 -9.32 14.43
C ILE A 12 -7.23 -9.12 13.65
N ALA A 13 -7.25 -9.33 12.33
CA ALA A 13 -6.08 -9.18 11.47
C ALA A 13 -5.55 -7.75 11.50
N SER A 14 -6.44 -6.75 11.48
CA SER A 14 -6.04 -5.35 11.58
C SER A 14 -5.47 -5.00 12.95
N SER A 15 -6.02 -5.56 14.03
CA SER A 15 -5.48 -5.39 15.39
C SER A 15 -4.08 -5.97 15.50
N ILE A 16 -3.84 -7.15 14.93
CA ILE A 16 -2.50 -7.75 14.83
C ILE A 16 -1.57 -6.82 14.04
N ALA A 17 -2.00 -6.34 12.87
CA ALA A 17 -1.20 -5.44 12.04
C ALA A 17 -0.78 -4.16 12.81
N ILE A 18 -1.70 -3.54 13.56
CA ILE A 18 -1.40 -2.35 14.39
C ILE A 18 -0.31 -2.68 15.41
N VAL A 19 -0.50 -3.75 16.20
CA VAL A 19 0.44 -4.15 17.24
C VAL A 19 1.83 -4.45 16.64
N MET A 20 1.87 -5.17 15.53
CA MET A 20 3.13 -5.54 14.88
C MET A 20 3.89 -4.33 14.31
N ASN A 21 3.18 -3.37 13.71
CA ASN A 21 3.82 -2.16 13.20
C ASN A 21 4.32 -1.25 14.32
N LEU A 22 3.55 -1.07 15.40
CA LEU A 22 4.00 -0.32 16.58
C LEU A 22 5.20 -0.99 17.27
N PHE A 23 5.17 -2.33 17.39
CA PHE A 23 6.31 -3.09 17.90
C PHE A 23 7.54 -2.95 17.01
N SER A 24 7.37 -2.93 15.68
CA SER A 24 8.46 -2.68 14.73
C SER A 24 9.06 -1.28 14.92
N VAL A 25 8.23 -0.23 15.08
CA VAL A 25 8.70 1.13 15.42
C VAL A 25 9.55 1.11 16.69
N TYR A 26 9.09 0.43 17.74
CA TYR A 26 9.83 0.28 18.98
C TYR A 26 11.19 -0.41 18.75
N VAL A 27 11.23 -1.52 18.02
CA VAL A 27 12.48 -2.22 17.69
C VAL A 27 13.42 -1.34 16.88
N ILE A 28 12.93 -0.63 15.87
CA ILE A 28 13.74 0.25 15.02
C ILE A 28 14.34 1.38 15.87
N LYS A 29 13.52 2.04 16.70
CA LYS A 29 13.93 3.19 17.51
C LYS A 29 14.93 2.83 18.62
N PHE A 30 14.72 1.71 19.31
CA PHE A 30 15.52 1.37 20.51
C PHE A 30 16.60 0.31 20.27
N LYS A 31 16.45 -0.56 19.25
CA LYS A 31 17.42 -1.61 18.93
C LYS A 31 18.13 -1.42 17.58
N GLY A 32 17.71 -0.44 16.79
CA GLY A 32 18.33 -0.07 15.52
C GLY A 32 19.69 0.61 15.65
N PRO A 33 20.28 1.04 14.51
CA PRO A 33 21.53 1.78 14.49
C PRO A 33 21.42 3.08 15.31
N LYS A 34 22.46 3.42 16.08
CA LYS A 34 22.47 4.64 16.93
C LYS A 34 22.58 5.94 16.13
N LYS A 35 23.08 5.89 14.89
CA LYS A 35 23.08 7.06 14.00
C LYS A 35 21.68 7.20 13.41
N GLU A 36 21.08 8.37 13.57
CA GLU A 36 19.82 8.72 12.89
C GLU A 36 20.06 8.83 11.39
N GLU A 37 20.02 7.69 10.71
CA GLU A 37 20.02 7.66 9.26
C GLU A 37 18.63 8.04 8.75
N ILE A 38 18.59 8.82 7.67
CA ILE A 38 17.36 9.24 6.99
C ILE A 38 16.44 8.03 6.72
N PHE A 39 17.03 6.88 6.38
CA PHE A 39 16.33 5.61 6.21
C PHE A 39 15.54 5.15 7.44
N THR A 40 16.12 5.27 8.63
CA THR A 40 15.48 4.86 9.89
C THR A 40 14.23 5.69 10.14
N LYS A 41 14.28 6.99 9.85
CA LYS A 41 13.12 7.89 9.95
C LYS A 41 12.01 7.48 8.97
N TYR A 42 12.35 7.22 7.71
CA TYR A 42 11.38 6.75 6.72
C TYR A 42 10.74 5.41 7.08
N LEU A 43 11.53 4.46 7.59
CA LEU A 43 11.01 3.19 8.07
C LEU A 43 10.02 3.38 9.22
N ILE A 44 10.35 4.22 10.20
CA ILE A 44 9.44 4.53 11.32
C ILE A 44 8.13 5.15 10.81
N TRP A 45 8.21 6.18 9.95
CA TRP A 45 7.02 6.82 9.39
C TRP A 45 6.17 5.86 8.55
N GLY A 46 6.80 5.00 7.75
CA GLY A 46 6.10 3.96 7.01
C GLY A 46 5.36 2.98 7.92
N ARG A 47 5.99 2.52 9.02
CA ARG A 47 5.32 1.66 10.00
C ARG A 47 4.15 2.35 10.70
N LEU A 48 4.29 3.63 11.05
CA LEU A 48 3.19 4.40 11.66
C LEU A 48 2.01 4.56 10.68
N GLY A 49 2.31 4.81 9.40
CA GLY A 49 1.31 4.83 8.32
C GLY A 49 0.59 3.49 8.19
N ASP A 50 1.33 2.38 8.09
CA ASP A 50 0.76 1.02 8.02
C ASP A 50 -0.17 0.73 9.21
N ALA A 51 0.22 1.12 10.43
CA ALA A 51 -0.60 0.97 11.63
C ALA A 51 -1.89 1.81 11.56
N PHE A 52 -1.77 3.06 11.11
CA PHE A 52 -2.92 3.95 10.95
C PHE A 52 -3.91 3.44 9.89
N PHE A 53 -3.43 2.96 8.76
CA PHE A 53 -4.29 2.43 7.70
C PHE A 53 -4.94 1.10 8.07
N ALA A 54 -4.25 0.23 8.82
CA ALA A 54 -4.85 -0.96 9.41
C ALA A 54 -5.99 -0.60 10.38
N PHE A 55 -5.78 0.42 11.23
CA PHE A 55 -6.84 0.94 12.10
C PHE A 55 -8.04 1.45 11.29
N ILE A 56 -7.80 2.23 10.23
CA ILE A 56 -8.87 2.77 9.38
C ILE A 56 -9.69 1.63 8.77
N SER A 57 -9.05 0.71 8.04
CA SER A 57 -9.78 -0.34 7.31
C SER A 57 -10.48 -1.33 8.24
N GLY A 58 -9.85 -1.65 9.37
CA GLY A 58 -10.28 -2.75 10.23
C GLY A 58 -11.24 -2.37 11.35
N ILE A 59 -10.93 -1.30 12.07
CA ILE A 59 -11.62 -0.94 13.32
C ILE A 59 -12.52 0.28 13.08
N PHE A 60 -11.99 1.30 12.41
CA PHE A 60 -12.73 2.53 12.20
C PHE A 60 -13.84 2.35 11.16
N LEU A 61 -13.54 1.72 10.02
CA LEU A 61 -14.52 1.43 8.97
C LEU A 61 -15.11 0.03 9.08
N THR A 62 -14.31 -0.98 9.48
CA THR A 62 -14.65 -2.41 9.28
C THR A 62 -15.18 -2.63 7.86
N ILE A 63 -14.32 -2.32 6.89
CA ILE A 63 -14.74 -2.14 5.51
C ILE A 63 -15.00 -3.47 4.80
N LYS A 64 -16.05 -3.51 3.98
CA LYS A 64 -16.33 -4.56 3.00
C LYS A 64 -16.57 -3.91 1.64
N VAL A 65 -16.02 -4.51 0.59
CA VAL A 65 -16.15 -4.01 -0.79
C VAL A 65 -16.82 -5.06 -1.66
N THR A 66 -17.77 -4.63 -2.48
CA THR A 66 -18.43 -5.43 -3.52
C THR A 66 -18.27 -4.69 -4.86
N LEU A 67 -18.02 -5.40 -5.96
CA LEU A 67 -17.49 -4.77 -7.19
C LEU A 67 -18.51 -4.60 -8.31
N SER A 68 -19.68 -5.24 -8.24
CA SER A 68 -20.79 -5.14 -9.20
C SER A 68 -21.26 -3.69 -9.40
N HIS A 69 -21.20 -2.91 -8.31
CA HIS A 69 -21.66 -1.52 -8.26
C HIS A 69 -20.64 -0.59 -7.57
N ILE A 70 -19.42 -1.09 -7.33
CA ILE A 70 -18.45 -0.49 -6.38
C ILE A 70 -19.21 -0.08 -5.11
N LEU A 71 -19.73 -1.07 -4.38
CA LEU A 71 -20.45 -0.86 -3.14
C LEU A 71 -19.47 -1.05 -1.97
N VAL A 72 -19.41 -0.07 -1.08
CA VAL A 72 -18.65 -0.15 0.16
C VAL A 72 -19.62 -0.19 1.33
N ILE A 73 -19.47 -1.22 2.15
CA ILE A 73 -20.26 -1.43 3.36
C ILE A 73 -19.33 -1.24 4.56
N SER A 74 -19.81 -0.55 5.58
CA SER A 74 -19.07 -0.23 6.79
C SER A 74 -19.94 -0.38 8.03
N ASN A 75 -19.42 -1.05 9.06
CA ASN A 75 -20.07 -1.19 10.37
C ASN A 75 -19.10 -0.93 11.53
N GLY A 76 -18.03 -0.17 11.27
CA GLY A 76 -17.03 0.20 12.26
C GLY A 76 -17.44 1.37 13.16
N ILE A 77 -16.45 1.97 13.83
CA ILE A 77 -16.65 3.17 14.66
C ILE A 77 -17.27 4.33 13.87
N CYS A 78 -16.88 4.52 12.60
CA CYS A 78 -17.36 5.65 11.78
C CYS A 78 -18.89 5.62 11.62
N HIS A 79 -19.47 4.42 11.48
CA HIS A 79 -20.91 4.22 11.34
C HIS A 79 -21.64 4.67 12.63
N LYS A 80 -21.10 4.30 13.80
CA LYS A 80 -21.65 4.69 15.11
C LYS A 80 -21.59 6.19 15.39
N LEU A 81 -20.71 6.91 14.69
CA LEU A 81 -20.61 8.37 14.77
C LEU A 81 -21.61 9.08 13.83
N SER A 82 -22.47 8.34 13.13
CA SER A 82 -23.56 8.84 12.27
C SER A 82 -23.14 9.85 11.20
N GLY A 83 -21.88 9.80 10.74
CA GLY A 83 -21.34 10.69 9.72
C GLY A 83 -21.09 9.97 8.39
N PRO A 84 -22.05 9.92 7.45
CA PRO A 84 -21.83 9.25 6.15
C PRO A 84 -20.67 9.88 5.37
N TYR A 85 -20.54 11.22 5.42
CA TYR A 85 -19.40 11.93 4.83
C TYR A 85 -18.07 11.59 5.50
N LEU A 86 -18.07 11.37 6.81
CA LEU A 86 -16.87 10.98 7.56
C LEU A 86 -16.42 9.58 7.14
N CYS A 87 -17.34 8.61 7.09
CA CYS A 87 -17.03 7.27 6.61
C CYS A 87 -16.51 7.30 5.16
N ASN A 88 -17.16 8.03 4.24
CA ASN A 88 -16.70 8.18 2.86
C ASN A 88 -15.29 8.80 2.78
N PHE A 89 -15.03 9.85 3.55
CA PHE A 89 -13.71 10.47 3.63
C PHE A 89 -12.63 9.45 4.03
N PHE A 90 -12.90 8.64 5.04
CA PHE A 90 -11.96 7.61 5.49
C PHE A 90 -11.84 6.43 4.52
N VAL A 91 -12.90 6.08 3.80
CA VAL A 91 -12.83 5.09 2.70
C VAL A 91 -11.90 5.62 1.60
N MET A 92 -12.04 6.89 1.19
CA MET A 92 -11.16 7.49 0.19
C MET A 92 -9.72 7.59 0.69
N LEU A 93 -9.51 7.98 1.94
CA LEU A 93 -8.19 8.01 2.57
C LEU A 93 -7.55 6.61 2.57
N TRP A 94 -8.32 5.56 2.84
CA TRP A 94 -7.85 4.18 2.75
C TRP A 94 -7.51 3.77 1.32
N ILE A 95 -8.32 4.11 0.31
CA ILE A 95 -8.00 3.83 -1.11
C ILE A 95 -6.70 4.53 -1.52
N LEU A 96 -6.54 5.80 -1.15
CA LEU A 96 -5.32 6.58 -1.41
C LEU A 96 -4.10 5.98 -0.70
N SER A 97 -4.29 5.38 0.47
CA SER A 97 -3.21 4.75 1.23
C SER A 97 -2.50 3.64 0.45
N ILE A 98 -3.23 2.88 -0.38
CA ILE A 98 -2.65 1.82 -1.21
C ILE A 98 -1.56 2.41 -2.13
N GLY A 99 -1.83 3.59 -2.70
CA GLY A 99 -0.88 4.32 -3.53
C GLY A 99 0.27 4.98 -2.76
N ILE A 100 -0.04 5.60 -1.63
CA ILE A 100 0.96 6.25 -0.77
C ILE A 100 1.96 5.21 -0.26
N ASN A 101 1.49 4.04 0.17
CA ASN A 101 2.34 2.95 0.64
C ASN A 101 3.32 2.49 -0.44
N TYR A 102 2.90 2.44 -1.71
CA TYR A 102 3.82 2.15 -2.81
C TYR A 102 4.94 3.18 -2.92
N CYS A 103 4.61 4.47 -2.79
CA CYS A 103 5.63 5.53 -2.82
C CYS A 103 6.60 5.41 -1.64
N VAL A 104 6.09 5.11 -0.44
CA VAL A 104 6.90 4.87 0.77
C VAL A 104 7.85 3.67 0.59
N ILE A 105 7.37 2.58 -0.02
CA ILE A 105 8.18 1.41 -0.36
C ILE A 105 9.26 1.76 -1.39
N GLY A 106 9.00 2.70 -2.29
CA GLY A 106 9.96 3.20 -3.28
C GLY A 106 11.17 3.92 -2.68
N PHE A 107 11.03 4.55 -1.51
CA PHE A 107 12.10 5.35 -0.88
C PHE A 107 13.40 4.60 -0.60
N PRO A 108 13.36 3.42 0.04
CA PRO A 108 14.55 2.59 0.17
C PRO A 108 15.26 2.32 -1.17
N PHE A 109 14.51 2.10 -2.26
CA PHE A 109 15.10 1.87 -3.58
C PHE A 109 15.72 3.13 -4.18
N PHE A 110 15.09 4.30 -4.01
CA PHE A 110 15.69 5.57 -4.42
C PHE A 110 17.03 5.77 -3.77
N ALA A 111 17.08 5.57 -2.46
CA ALA A 111 18.28 5.83 -1.70
C ALA A 111 19.37 4.79 -1.93
N MET A 112 19.02 3.51 -2.16
CA MET A 112 19.98 2.51 -2.66
C MET A 112 20.50 2.86 -4.05
N ARG A 113 19.62 3.24 -4.99
CA ARG A 113 20.04 3.66 -6.35
C ARG A 113 20.99 4.87 -6.26
N ASN A 114 20.69 5.84 -5.42
CA ASN A 114 21.52 7.02 -5.25
C ASN A 114 22.94 6.65 -4.83
N VAL A 115 23.07 5.78 -3.82
CA VAL A 115 24.39 5.36 -3.29
C VAL A 115 25.12 4.46 -4.29
N PHE A 116 24.47 3.39 -4.78
CA PHE A 116 25.14 2.36 -5.57
C PHE A 116 25.33 2.74 -7.03
N VAL A 117 24.34 3.38 -7.65
CA VAL A 117 24.33 3.68 -9.08
C VAL A 117 24.76 5.11 -9.36
N LEU A 118 24.16 6.09 -8.69
CA LEU A 118 24.43 7.51 -8.97
C LEU A 118 25.65 8.06 -8.23
N LYS A 119 26.18 7.33 -7.24
CA LYS A 119 27.25 7.76 -6.33
C LYS A 119 26.93 9.10 -5.64
N LYS A 120 25.66 9.30 -5.26
CA LYS A 120 25.14 10.47 -4.54
C LYS A 120 24.74 10.08 -3.12
N GLU A 121 24.49 11.09 -2.29
CA GLU A 121 23.92 10.90 -0.96
C GLU A 121 22.61 10.11 -1.01
N ALA A 122 22.37 9.27 -0.01
CA ALA A 122 21.16 8.45 0.09
C ALA A 122 19.87 9.29 -0.05
N GLY A 123 19.82 10.48 0.57
CA GLY A 123 18.66 11.38 0.52
C GLY A 123 18.53 12.20 -0.76
N TYR A 124 19.40 12.01 -1.76
CA TYR A 124 19.33 12.80 -3.00
C TYR A 124 18.01 12.54 -3.75
N LEU A 125 17.31 13.61 -4.12
CA LEU A 125 16.15 13.54 -5.01
C LEU A 125 16.36 14.51 -6.17
N SER A 126 16.21 14.01 -7.40
CA SER A 126 16.12 14.84 -8.59
C SER A 126 14.89 15.76 -8.53
N ILE A 127 14.89 16.82 -9.34
CA ILE A 127 13.76 17.76 -9.41
C ILE A 127 12.46 17.01 -9.75
N PHE A 128 12.54 16.07 -10.70
CA PHE A 128 11.41 15.23 -11.07
C PHE A 128 10.88 14.39 -9.89
N GLU A 129 11.76 13.76 -9.11
CA GLU A 129 11.36 12.97 -7.94
C GLU A 129 10.78 13.81 -6.82
N LYS A 130 11.27 15.04 -6.63
CA LYS A 130 10.67 16.01 -5.69
C LYS A 130 9.24 16.36 -6.10
N PHE A 131 9.04 16.66 -7.39
CA PHE A 131 7.71 16.95 -7.93
C PHE A 131 6.77 15.76 -7.76
N LEU A 132 7.24 14.56 -8.13
CA LEU A 132 6.49 13.31 -7.99
C LEU A 132 6.11 13.06 -6.53
N PHE A 133 7.02 13.30 -5.59
CA PHE A 133 6.75 13.13 -4.16
C PHE A 133 5.64 14.06 -3.67
N VAL A 134 5.74 15.37 -3.99
CA VAL A 134 4.72 16.37 -3.64
C VAL A 134 3.38 16.02 -4.29
N TYR A 135 3.40 15.61 -5.56
CA TYR A 135 2.20 15.24 -6.29
C TYR A 135 1.50 14.03 -5.66
N CYS A 136 2.23 12.98 -5.29
CA CYS A 136 1.65 11.75 -4.74
C CYS A 136 1.23 11.87 -3.27
N HIS A 137 1.95 12.63 -2.44
CA HIS A 137 1.68 12.70 -0.99
C HIS A 137 0.87 13.92 -0.56
N VAL A 138 0.85 14.99 -1.38
CA VAL A 138 0.19 16.25 -1.02
C VAL A 138 -0.92 16.58 -2.00
N ALA A 139 -0.59 16.77 -3.29
CA ALA A 139 -1.58 17.24 -4.26
C ALA A 139 -2.71 16.22 -4.44
N THR A 140 -2.37 14.97 -4.76
CA THR A 140 -3.35 13.91 -5.05
C THR A 140 -4.27 13.61 -3.87
N PRO A 141 -3.78 13.45 -2.63
CA PRO A 141 -4.67 13.21 -1.49
C PRO A 141 -5.57 14.41 -1.20
N ILE A 142 -5.04 15.64 -1.22
CA ILE A 142 -5.84 16.84 -0.96
C ILE A 142 -6.94 17.00 -2.01
N THR A 143 -6.61 16.89 -3.30
CA THR A 143 -7.61 17.05 -4.37
C THR A 143 -8.67 15.96 -4.30
N THR A 144 -8.27 14.70 -4.16
CA THR A 144 -9.19 13.55 -4.13
C THR A 144 -10.12 13.61 -2.92
N LEU A 145 -9.59 13.93 -1.73
CA LEU A 145 -10.41 14.04 -0.53
C LEU A 145 -11.36 15.23 -0.60
N SER A 146 -10.94 16.37 -1.17
CA SER A 146 -11.78 17.57 -1.31
C SER A 146 -13.01 17.33 -2.18
N ILE A 147 -12.86 16.55 -3.26
CA ILE A 147 -13.96 16.24 -4.19
C ILE A 147 -14.68 14.93 -3.86
N SER A 148 -14.30 14.22 -2.79
CA SER A 148 -14.81 12.88 -2.47
C SER A 148 -16.33 12.81 -2.23
N HIS A 149 -16.94 13.93 -1.83
CA HIS A 149 -18.39 14.04 -1.64
C HIS A 149 -19.17 13.93 -2.97
N LEU A 150 -18.52 14.17 -4.12
CA LEU A 150 -19.10 14.05 -5.45
C LEU A 150 -19.03 12.62 -6.01
N PHE A 151 -18.40 11.69 -5.30
CA PHE A 151 -18.21 10.32 -5.79
C PHE A 151 -19.39 9.39 -5.49
N ILE A 152 -20.20 9.73 -4.50
CA ILE A 152 -21.25 8.88 -3.97
C ILE A 152 -22.54 9.07 -4.78
N VAL A 153 -23.18 7.97 -5.14
CA VAL A 153 -24.55 7.96 -5.68
C VAL A 153 -25.53 8.39 -4.57
N PRO A 154 -26.48 9.31 -4.85
CA PRO A 154 -27.48 9.70 -3.87
C PRO A 154 -28.26 8.49 -3.32
N SER A 155 -28.49 8.42 -2.00
CA SER A 155 -29.10 7.25 -1.36
C SER A 155 -30.44 6.82 -1.96
N LYS A 156 -31.25 7.78 -2.44
CA LYS A 156 -32.54 7.53 -3.10
C LYS A 156 -32.41 6.72 -4.40
N GLU A 157 -31.28 6.83 -5.09
CA GLU A 157 -31.03 6.10 -6.33
C GLU A 157 -30.49 4.69 -6.06
N ILE A 158 -29.80 4.47 -4.92
CA ILE A 158 -29.18 3.19 -4.56
C ILE A 158 -30.23 2.06 -4.49
N GLU A 159 -31.34 2.27 -3.80
CA GLU A 159 -32.41 1.26 -3.68
C GLU A 159 -32.98 0.85 -5.04
N SER A 160 -33.12 1.81 -5.96
CA SER A 160 -33.62 1.54 -7.31
C SER A 160 -32.64 0.71 -8.13
N LEU A 161 -31.34 0.95 -7.96
CA LEU A 161 -30.27 0.24 -8.67
C LEU A 161 -30.05 -1.18 -8.13
N LEU A 162 -30.31 -1.40 -6.84
CA LEU A 162 -30.11 -2.69 -6.17
C LEU A 162 -31.38 -3.54 -6.02
N LYS A 163 -32.52 -3.09 -6.56
CA LYS A 163 -33.84 -3.75 -6.37
C LYS A 163 -33.85 -5.25 -6.70
N ASN A 164 -33.03 -5.68 -7.67
CA ASN A 164 -32.94 -7.10 -8.10
C ASN A 164 -31.82 -7.88 -7.40
N GLU A 165 -31.09 -7.25 -6.46
CA GLU A 165 -29.96 -7.82 -5.74
C GLU A 165 -30.30 -8.00 -4.25
N SER A 166 -31.12 -9.01 -3.97
CA SER A 166 -31.65 -9.30 -2.62
C SER A 166 -30.59 -9.31 -1.51
N VAL A 167 -29.38 -9.81 -1.80
CA VAL A 167 -28.29 -9.86 -0.80
C VAL A 167 -27.68 -8.48 -0.52
N LEU A 168 -27.67 -7.56 -1.49
CA LEU A 168 -27.15 -6.21 -1.25
C LEU A 168 -28.22 -5.33 -0.57
N MET A 169 -29.49 -5.55 -0.89
CA MET A 169 -30.60 -4.89 -0.21
C MET A 169 -30.67 -5.21 1.29
N GLU A 170 -30.19 -6.38 1.72
CA GLU A 170 -30.07 -6.72 3.15
C GLU A 170 -29.19 -5.71 3.90
N PHE A 171 -28.08 -5.27 3.30
CA PHE A 171 -27.21 -4.25 3.92
C PHE A 171 -27.83 -2.86 3.90
N VAL A 172 -28.52 -2.49 2.81
CA VAL A 172 -29.16 -1.17 2.67
C VAL A 172 -30.26 -1.00 3.71
N ASN A 173 -31.03 -2.06 3.95
CA ASN A 173 -32.17 -2.04 4.88
C ASN A 173 -31.76 -2.26 6.35
N ASN A 174 -30.50 -2.62 6.61
CA ASN A 174 -30.03 -2.92 7.95
C ASN A 174 -29.39 -1.67 8.59
N PRO A 175 -29.93 -1.19 9.73
CA PRO A 175 -29.44 0.01 10.39
C PRO A 175 -28.04 -0.14 10.99
N ASP A 176 -27.50 -1.35 11.12
CA ASP A 176 -26.15 -1.62 11.64
C ASP A 176 -25.04 -1.34 10.61
N TYR A 177 -25.40 -0.92 9.39
CA TYR A 177 -24.48 -0.69 8.30
C TYR A 177 -24.63 0.71 7.70
N SER A 178 -23.50 1.28 7.31
CA SER A 178 -23.44 2.38 6.34
C SER A 178 -23.05 1.83 4.98
N VAL A 179 -23.85 2.13 3.96
CA VAL A 179 -23.66 1.67 2.59
C VAL A 179 -23.37 2.85 1.68
N PHE A 180 -22.28 2.76 0.93
CA PHE A 180 -21.84 3.75 -0.05
C PHE A 180 -21.78 3.10 -1.42
N MET A 181 -22.57 3.61 -2.36
CA MET A 181 -22.47 3.24 -3.76
C MET A 181 -21.75 4.36 -4.51
N TYR A 182 -20.83 3.96 -5.37
CA TYR A 182 -19.98 4.88 -6.10
C TYR A 182 -20.39 4.97 -7.57
N ASP A 183 -20.41 6.17 -8.15
CA ASP A 183 -20.85 6.36 -9.53
C ASP A 183 -19.80 5.83 -10.51
N THR A 184 -20.11 4.71 -11.16
CA THR A 184 -19.20 4.02 -12.11
C THR A 184 -19.40 4.44 -13.57
N ARG A 185 -20.25 5.43 -13.86
CA ARG A 185 -20.39 5.98 -15.21
C ARG A 185 -19.06 6.59 -15.65
N LEU A 186 -18.67 6.38 -16.91
CA LEU A 186 -17.41 6.91 -17.46
C LEU A 186 -17.32 8.45 -17.37
N THR A 187 -18.46 9.13 -17.32
CA THR A 187 -18.55 10.58 -17.17
C THR A 187 -18.50 11.06 -15.71
N SER A 188 -18.46 10.15 -14.73
CA SER A 188 -18.45 10.52 -13.32
C SER A 188 -17.09 11.05 -12.91
N VAL A 189 -17.08 11.98 -11.94
CA VAL A 189 -15.85 12.55 -11.37
C VAL A 189 -15.00 11.44 -10.73
N LEU A 190 -15.64 10.44 -10.13
CA LEU A 190 -14.96 9.28 -9.57
C LEU A 190 -14.19 8.51 -10.65
N MET A 191 -14.84 8.15 -11.76
CA MET A 191 -14.18 7.36 -12.80
C MET A 191 -13.01 8.12 -13.41
N CYS A 192 -13.18 9.42 -13.70
CA CYS A 192 -12.06 10.26 -14.13
C CYS A 192 -10.90 10.26 -13.13
N THR A 193 -11.20 10.42 -11.84
CA THR A 193 -10.20 10.38 -10.77
C THR A 193 -9.52 9.02 -10.68
N ALA A 194 -10.28 7.92 -10.74
CA ALA A 194 -9.78 6.56 -10.69
C ALA A 194 -8.86 6.24 -11.87
N TYR A 195 -9.20 6.67 -13.10
CA TYR A 195 -8.32 6.53 -14.26
C TYR A 195 -6.99 7.26 -14.07
N VAL A 196 -7.03 8.51 -13.58
CA VAL A 196 -5.81 9.28 -13.28
C VAL A 196 -4.96 8.58 -12.23
N LEU A 197 -5.58 8.09 -11.15
CA LEU A 197 -4.87 7.34 -10.09
C LEU A 197 -4.24 6.06 -10.64
N ILE A 198 -4.95 5.28 -11.43
CA ILE A 198 -4.44 4.02 -12.01
C ILE A 198 -3.29 4.30 -12.98
N PHE A 199 -3.43 5.31 -13.84
CA PHE A 199 -2.37 5.73 -14.73
C PHE A 199 -1.12 6.14 -13.92
N ASN A 200 -1.29 6.95 -12.88
CA ASN A 200 -0.21 7.38 -12.01
C ASN A 200 0.46 6.19 -11.29
N TYR A 201 -0.31 5.25 -10.74
CA TYR A 201 0.25 4.06 -10.10
C TYR A 201 0.99 3.17 -11.08
N THR A 202 0.45 2.99 -12.28
CA THR A 202 1.11 2.23 -13.33
C THR A 202 2.41 2.92 -13.75
N PHE A 203 2.39 4.23 -13.97
CA PHE A 203 3.58 5.01 -14.26
C PHE A 203 4.64 4.90 -13.15
N LEU A 204 4.24 5.01 -11.88
CA LEU A 204 5.12 4.85 -10.72
C LEU A 204 5.73 3.45 -10.65
N LEU A 205 4.95 2.40 -10.94
CA LEU A 205 5.45 1.02 -11.03
C LEU A 205 6.51 0.88 -12.11
N TRP A 206 6.22 1.40 -13.30
CA TRP A 206 7.16 1.37 -14.43
C TRP A 206 8.43 2.16 -14.12
N TYR A 207 8.30 3.37 -13.58
CA TYR A 207 9.43 4.19 -13.16
C TYR A 207 10.26 3.52 -12.06
N GLY A 208 9.61 3.00 -11.02
CA GLY A 208 10.23 2.25 -9.93
C GLY A 208 11.01 1.04 -10.44
N HIS A 209 10.45 0.30 -11.39
CA HIS A 209 11.10 -0.86 -11.96
C HIS A 209 12.29 -0.50 -12.86
N LEU A 210 12.06 0.36 -13.86
CA LEU A 210 13.06 0.67 -14.90
C LEU A 210 14.17 1.60 -14.42
N VAL A 211 13.85 2.58 -13.58
CA VAL A 211 14.79 3.63 -13.16
C VAL A 211 15.47 3.29 -11.83
N ASN A 212 14.83 2.54 -10.94
CA ASN A 212 15.41 2.20 -9.64
C ASN A 212 15.86 0.74 -9.57
N TYR A 213 14.94 -0.21 -9.75
CA TYR A 213 15.22 -1.62 -9.51
C TYR A 213 16.20 -2.20 -10.53
N MET A 214 15.97 -2.00 -11.84
CA MET A 214 16.84 -2.55 -12.89
C MET A 214 18.30 -2.06 -12.80
N PRO A 215 18.58 -0.76 -12.65
CA PRO A 215 19.96 -0.27 -12.54
C PRO A 215 20.64 -0.78 -11.27
N LEU A 216 19.93 -0.79 -10.13
CA LEU A 216 20.45 -1.34 -8.88
C LEU A 216 20.81 -2.82 -9.01
N ARG A 217 19.93 -3.62 -9.63
CA ARG A 217 20.18 -5.04 -9.90
C ARG A 217 21.38 -5.24 -10.81
N ARG A 218 21.52 -4.45 -11.88
CA ARG A 218 22.67 -4.52 -12.79
C ARG A 218 23.98 -4.20 -12.07
N GLU A 219 24.00 -3.16 -11.25
CA GLU A 219 25.19 -2.77 -10.49
C GLU A 219 25.57 -3.82 -9.46
N LEU A 220 24.59 -4.38 -8.74
CA LEU A 220 24.84 -5.48 -7.80
C LEU A 220 25.37 -6.74 -8.51
N ILE A 221 24.84 -7.09 -9.69
CA ILE A 221 25.36 -8.21 -10.50
C ILE A 221 26.80 -7.93 -10.97
N LYS A 222 27.11 -6.69 -11.33
CA LYS A 222 28.47 -6.28 -11.70
C LYS A 222 29.42 -6.42 -10.49
N SER A 223 29.05 -5.85 -9.34
CA SER A 223 29.84 -5.97 -8.11
C SER A 223 30.03 -7.43 -7.68
N LYS A 224 29.03 -8.30 -7.92
CA LYS A 224 29.15 -9.74 -7.67
C LYS A 224 30.31 -10.37 -8.47
N LYS A 225 30.53 -9.94 -9.72
CA LYS A 225 31.62 -10.48 -10.56
C LYS A 225 33.00 -10.01 -10.12
N GLU A 226 33.08 -8.85 -9.45
CA GLU A 226 34.33 -8.21 -9.03
C GLU A 226 34.71 -8.53 -7.58
N ALA A 227 33.81 -9.16 -6.83
CA ALA A 227 33.93 -9.36 -5.38
C ALA A 227 34.52 -10.72 -4.98
N ARG A 228 35.11 -10.79 -3.78
CA ARG A 228 35.53 -12.05 -3.13
C ARG A 228 34.31 -12.87 -2.69
N LEU A 229 34.46 -14.19 -2.57
CA LEU A 229 33.39 -15.16 -2.27
C LEU A 229 32.46 -14.77 -1.11
N GLU A 230 32.97 -14.23 0.00
CA GLU A 230 32.12 -13.81 1.13
C GLU A 230 31.25 -12.58 0.79
N THR A 231 31.80 -11.64 0.02
CA THR A 231 31.09 -10.44 -0.42
C THR A 231 30.03 -10.77 -1.48
N VAL A 232 30.29 -11.78 -2.31
CA VAL A 232 29.31 -12.34 -3.25
C VAL A 232 28.05 -12.83 -2.53
N SER A 233 28.20 -13.59 -1.43
CA SER A 233 27.05 -14.08 -0.65
C SER A 233 26.22 -12.93 -0.04
N MET A 234 26.87 -11.85 0.39
CA MET A 234 26.17 -10.67 0.91
C MET A 234 25.38 -9.96 -0.18
N ILE A 235 25.97 -9.80 -1.37
CA ILE A 235 25.32 -9.17 -2.53
C ILE A 235 24.10 -9.99 -2.99
N GLU A 236 24.21 -11.32 -3.06
CA GLU A 236 23.08 -12.19 -3.42
C GLU A 236 21.92 -12.08 -2.42
N LYS A 237 22.23 -12.09 -1.11
CA LYS A 237 21.22 -11.90 -0.06
C LYS A 237 20.56 -10.53 -0.16
N ALA A 238 21.32 -9.49 -0.47
CA ALA A 238 20.78 -8.15 -0.70
C ALA A 238 19.85 -8.12 -1.93
N LEU A 239 20.23 -8.74 -3.05
CA LEU A 239 19.38 -8.87 -4.24
C LEU A 239 18.05 -9.56 -3.95
N VAL A 240 18.07 -10.66 -3.20
CA VAL A 240 16.85 -11.37 -2.80
C VAL A 240 16.00 -10.49 -1.88
N LYS A 241 16.59 -9.87 -0.84
CA LYS A 241 15.87 -8.95 0.06
C LYS A 241 15.18 -7.82 -0.72
N ILE A 242 15.91 -7.17 -1.63
CA ILE A 242 15.44 -6.08 -2.49
C ILE A 242 14.25 -6.54 -3.35
N ALA A 243 14.36 -7.70 -3.99
CA ALA A 243 13.27 -8.27 -4.78
C ALA A 243 12.05 -8.61 -3.92
N THR A 244 12.24 -9.21 -2.74
CA THR A 244 11.16 -9.54 -1.81
C THR A 244 10.43 -8.29 -1.31
N ILE A 245 11.17 -7.25 -0.90
CA ILE A 245 10.60 -5.98 -0.43
C ILE A 245 9.83 -5.27 -1.55
N TYR A 246 10.28 -5.39 -2.80
CA TYR A 246 9.61 -4.76 -3.95
C TYR A 246 8.37 -5.53 -4.43
N LEU A 247 8.50 -6.86 -4.59
CA LEU A 247 7.50 -7.69 -5.25
C LEU A 247 6.34 -8.06 -4.32
N ILE A 248 6.59 -8.32 -3.03
CA ILE A 248 5.52 -8.70 -2.09
C ILE A 248 4.41 -7.64 -2.04
N PRO A 249 4.70 -6.35 -1.80
CA PRO A 249 3.64 -5.33 -1.77
C PRO A 249 2.90 -5.22 -3.11
N MET A 250 3.62 -5.37 -4.22
CA MET A 250 3.05 -5.32 -5.56
C MET A 250 2.05 -6.47 -5.78
N PHE A 251 2.41 -7.70 -5.44
CA PHE A 251 1.56 -8.86 -5.65
C PHE A 251 0.46 -9.04 -4.60
N VAL A 252 0.71 -8.64 -3.35
CA VAL A 252 -0.22 -8.88 -2.23
C VAL A 252 -1.21 -7.73 -2.04
N ALA A 253 -0.79 -6.48 -2.25
CA ALA A 253 -1.65 -5.32 -2.03
C ALA A 253 -2.17 -4.71 -3.34
N LEU A 254 -1.29 -4.50 -4.33
CA LEU A 254 -1.66 -3.75 -5.53
C LEU A 254 -2.31 -4.61 -6.62
N PHE A 255 -1.81 -5.83 -6.84
CA PHE A 255 -2.33 -6.72 -7.88
C PHE A 255 -3.81 -7.07 -7.70
N PRO A 256 -4.29 -7.44 -6.50
CA PRO A 256 -5.72 -7.72 -6.30
C PRO A 256 -6.58 -6.48 -6.61
N PHE A 257 -6.14 -5.29 -6.18
CA PHE A 257 -6.83 -4.04 -6.45
C PHE A 257 -6.89 -3.71 -7.95
N SER A 258 -5.74 -3.72 -8.62
CA SER A 258 -5.65 -3.38 -10.05
C SER A 258 -6.39 -4.40 -10.91
N PHE A 259 -6.26 -5.70 -10.63
CA PHE A 259 -6.95 -6.75 -11.38
C PHE A 259 -8.47 -6.66 -11.19
N ALA A 260 -8.93 -6.47 -9.94
CA ALA A 260 -10.33 -6.27 -9.62
C ALA A 260 -10.92 -5.05 -10.35
N PHE A 261 -10.24 -3.92 -10.28
CA PHE A 261 -10.72 -2.69 -10.88
C PHE A 261 -10.70 -2.75 -12.42
N ILE A 262 -9.57 -3.18 -13.01
CA ILE A 262 -9.45 -3.23 -14.46
C ILE A 262 -10.34 -4.33 -15.05
N GLY A 263 -10.27 -5.54 -14.53
CA GLY A 263 -11.02 -6.69 -15.06
C GLY A 263 -12.53 -6.56 -14.86
N LEU A 264 -12.97 -6.23 -13.63
CA LEU A 264 -14.39 -6.25 -13.30
C LEU A 264 -15.10 -4.92 -13.56
N ASN A 265 -14.41 -3.77 -13.46
CA ASN A 265 -15.06 -2.47 -13.68
C ASN A 265 -14.81 -1.89 -15.08
N ILE A 266 -13.57 -1.93 -15.58
CA ILE A 266 -13.25 -1.37 -16.91
C ILE A 266 -13.69 -2.32 -18.02
N PHE A 267 -13.21 -3.57 -17.97
CA PHE A 267 -13.55 -4.57 -18.99
C PHE A 267 -14.92 -5.23 -18.76
N ARG A 268 -15.53 -5.04 -17.58
CA ARG A 268 -16.84 -5.61 -17.20
C ARG A 268 -16.93 -7.11 -17.49
N ILE A 269 -15.87 -7.84 -17.17
CA ILE A 269 -15.83 -9.29 -17.38
C ILE A 269 -16.92 -9.92 -16.50
N PRO A 270 -17.91 -10.62 -17.08
CA PRO A 270 -18.96 -11.24 -16.28
C PRO A 270 -18.34 -12.37 -15.45
N VAL A 271 -18.50 -12.29 -14.13
CA VAL A 271 -18.05 -13.31 -13.19
C VAL A 271 -19.22 -13.74 -12.31
N SER A 272 -19.12 -14.92 -11.69
CA SER A 272 -20.13 -15.33 -10.72
C SER A 272 -20.10 -14.41 -9.49
N LYS A 273 -21.26 -14.25 -8.83
CA LYS A 273 -21.38 -13.44 -7.59
C LYS A 273 -20.43 -13.91 -6.49
N GLU A 274 -20.11 -15.20 -6.46
CA GLU A 274 -19.14 -15.73 -5.51
C GLU A 274 -17.72 -15.24 -5.80
N VAL A 275 -17.28 -15.30 -7.07
CA VAL A 275 -15.97 -14.78 -7.48
C VAL A 275 -15.87 -13.30 -7.15
N GLU A 276 -16.90 -12.53 -7.46
CA GLU A 276 -16.92 -11.10 -7.18
C GLU A 276 -16.78 -10.78 -5.67
N ARG A 277 -17.47 -11.54 -4.80
CA ARG A 277 -17.32 -11.41 -3.35
C ARG A 277 -15.91 -11.75 -2.88
N TRP A 278 -15.30 -12.79 -3.43
CA TRP A 278 -13.90 -13.15 -3.11
C TRP A 278 -12.93 -12.07 -3.57
N VAL A 279 -13.14 -11.49 -4.75
CA VAL A 279 -12.31 -10.41 -5.26
C VAL A 279 -12.48 -9.16 -4.38
N GLY A 280 -13.70 -8.76 -4.06
CA GLY A 280 -13.99 -7.65 -3.14
C GLY A 280 -13.38 -7.85 -1.74
N ALA A 281 -13.46 -9.08 -1.20
CA ALA A 281 -12.79 -9.43 0.06
C ALA A 281 -11.26 -9.33 -0.05
N SER A 282 -10.67 -9.79 -1.15
CA SER A 282 -9.21 -9.77 -1.33
C SER A 282 -8.64 -8.34 -1.45
N VAL A 283 -9.42 -7.39 -1.98
CA VAL A 283 -9.07 -5.97 -2.03
C VAL A 283 -8.91 -5.36 -0.63
N VAL A 284 -9.62 -5.88 0.37
CA VAL A 284 -9.49 -5.44 1.77
C VAL A 284 -8.44 -6.27 2.52
N ILE A 285 -8.51 -7.59 2.39
CA ILE A 285 -7.65 -8.53 3.13
C ILE A 285 -6.18 -8.43 2.67
N GLY A 286 -5.93 -8.23 1.37
CA GLY A 286 -4.58 -8.13 0.81
C GLY A 286 -3.72 -7.04 1.48
N PRO A 287 -4.17 -5.77 1.50
CA PRO A 287 -3.50 -4.71 2.24
C PRO A 287 -3.30 -5.01 3.74
N ILE A 288 -4.29 -5.61 4.41
CA ILE A 288 -4.15 -5.99 5.83
C ILE A 288 -3.04 -7.03 6.02
N LEU A 289 -2.99 -8.07 5.17
CA LEU A 289 -1.92 -9.07 5.20
C LEU A 289 -0.56 -8.43 4.91
N TYR A 290 -0.49 -7.46 4.00
CA TYR A 290 0.72 -6.67 3.79
C TYR A 290 1.15 -5.95 5.07
N TYR A 291 0.22 -5.27 5.77
CA TYR A 291 0.52 -4.59 7.03
C TYR A 291 1.00 -5.55 8.13
N ILE A 292 0.63 -6.82 8.10
CA ILE A 292 1.15 -7.85 9.02
C ILE A 292 2.55 -8.31 8.61
N LEU A 293 2.76 -8.61 7.32
CA LEU A 293 4.01 -9.19 6.82
C LEU A 293 5.16 -8.18 6.77
N SER A 294 4.87 -6.94 6.39
CA SER A 294 5.84 -5.85 6.22
C SER A 294 6.70 -5.57 7.47
N PRO A 295 6.15 -5.47 8.70
CA PRO A 295 6.97 -5.33 9.91
C PRO A 295 7.78 -6.59 10.25
N ILE A 296 7.29 -7.80 9.97
CA ILE A 296 8.05 -9.05 10.19
C ILE A 296 9.32 -9.05 9.34
N VAL A 297 9.16 -8.75 8.04
CA VAL A 297 10.26 -8.66 7.09
C VAL A 297 11.26 -7.59 7.56
N THR A 298 10.76 -6.43 7.99
CA THR A 298 11.61 -5.34 8.51
C THR A 298 12.44 -5.80 9.72
N ILE A 299 11.82 -6.42 10.73
CA ILE A 299 12.53 -6.89 11.94
C ILE A 299 13.53 -8.02 11.60
N TYR A 300 13.12 -8.99 10.78
CA TYR A 300 13.97 -10.10 10.36
C TYR A 300 15.21 -9.59 9.61
N THR A 301 15.03 -8.63 8.71
CA THR A 301 16.13 -8.06 7.94
C THR A 301 17.12 -7.29 8.82
N MET A 302 16.67 -6.62 9.89
CA MET A 302 17.54 -5.89 10.83
C MET A 302 18.32 -6.78 11.81
N ARG A 303 17.73 -7.89 12.31
CA ARG A 303 18.40 -8.73 13.32
C ARG A 303 19.59 -9.51 12.76
N LYS A 304 19.55 -9.88 11.48
CA LYS A 304 20.59 -10.72 10.86
C LYS A 304 21.94 -10.01 10.71
N ASP A 305 21.96 -8.68 10.71
CA ASP A 305 23.20 -7.91 10.56
C ASP A 305 24.02 -7.83 11.87
N LYS A 306 23.43 -8.09 13.04
CA LYS A 306 24.16 -8.11 14.32
C LYS A 306 25.08 -9.31 14.50
N GLY A 307 24.96 -10.35 13.67
CA GLY A 307 25.87 -11.51 13.68
C GLY A 307 27.17 -11.31 12.89
N SER A 308 27.32 -10.20 12.16
CA SER A 308 28.49 -9.90 11.31
C SER A 308 29.36 -8.77 11.87
N GLY A 309 29.28 -8.53 13.18
CA GLY A 309 30.12 -7.55 13.86
C GLY A 309 31.57 -8.02 13.93
N ASN A 310 32.35 -7.76 12.87
CA ASN A 310 33.77 -7.39 12.98
C ASN A 310 34.44 -6.94 11.67
N ASN A 311 33.81 -7.02 10.51
CA ASN A 311 34.45 -6.61 9.25
C ASN A 311 33.74 -5.42 8.60
N THR A 312 33.87 -4.24 9.19
CA THR A 312 33.76 -2.99 8.43
C THR A 312 34.93 -2.97 7.44
N VAL A 313 34.72 -3.52 6.25
CA VAL A 313 35.64 -3.32 5.12
C VAL A 313 35.55 -1.84 4.76
N ALA A 314 36.54 -1.07 5.19
CA ALA A 314 36.73 0.29 4.72
C ALA A 314 36.89 0.22 3.19
N VAL A 315 35.86 0.64 2.46
CA VAL A 315 35.98 0.92 1.03
C VAL A 315 36.92 2.11 0.94
N ARG A 316 38.21 1.85 0.65
CA ARG A 316 39.17 2.92 0.37
C ARG A 316 38.60 3.75 -0.78
N PRO A 317 38.54 5.08 -0.66
CA PRO A 317 38.25 5.91 -1.82
C PRO A 317 39.31 5.58 -2.88
N LEU A 318 38.85 5.25 -4.09
CA LEU A 318 39.71 5.17 -5.26
C LEU A 318 40.39 6.53 -5.40
N ASN A 319 41.69 6.57 -5.17
CA ASN A 319 42.51 7.74 -5.50
C ASN A 319 42.33 7.98 -7.00
N ASN A 320 41.65 9.06 -7.35
CA ASN A 320 41.67 9.59 -8.70
C ASN A 320 43.12 10.03 -9.00
N ARG A 321 43.76 9.33 -9.94
CA ARG A 321 44.81 9.90 -10.77
C ARG A 321 44.17 10.55 -11.98
#